data_AF-A0A317ITU3-F1
#
_entry.id   AF-A0A317ITU3-F1
#
_cell.length_a   1.000
_cell.length_b   1.000
_cell.length_c   1.000
_cell.angle_alpha   90.00
_cell.angle_beta   90.00
_cell.angle_gamma   90.00
#
_symmetry.space_group_name_H-M   'P 1'
#
loop_
_entity.id
_entity.type
_entity.pdbx_description
1 polymer ?
#
loop_
_entity_poly.entity_id
_entity_poly.type
_entity_poly.pdbx_seq_one_letter_code
_entity_poly.pdbx_strand_id
1 'polypeptide(L)'
;MPAHRCVRHPGARRSSAHCPAHSACGAIARFRQYRKTPARQEVVLSAPRKGPIRETWRRICTSVSLEAILRRNYSAQRAVKRGNGEGGVMKAAQRMGSFFRALRRLARPPAELLAPAVPAVPPKIGLALGGGFARGIAHAGVLKIFEQNQIPIHCITGVSAGSIVAAAYASGATPLEIARAGCAMRFGDVGRWSLGRMGFVASERMKKFLERLLKNYRFEEMQIPLGVLATDLASGAPVAFHGSGDVFLPIRASCAYPGLFHPVRWDSRLLVDGAMSMEIPARLARLLGATRVISVHLPANGAGTLPSNVFQVVNRCFQILQSRTEESWRTDTDLVISPEVNGIHWDAFDCGPELLKAGETAAISALPAIQRWFPQAAPAPAELMPGSIPA
;
A
#
# COMPACT_ATOMS: atom_id res chain seq x y z
N MET A 1 17.95 35.97 68.24
CA MET A 1 18.14 35.10 69.43
C MET A 1 17.43 35.76 70.60
N PRO A 2 16.63 35.07 71.44
CA PRO A 2 16.19 33.66 71.46
C PRO A 2 14.68 33.55 71.07
N ALA A 3 14.09 32.45 70.59
CA ALA A 3 14.04 31.04 70.99
C ALA A 3 13.23 30.77 72.27
N HIS A 4 12.01 30.22 72.14
CA HIS A 4 11.45 29.24 73.08
C HIS A 4 10.40 28.31 72.41
N ARG A 5 10.90 27.10 72.09
CA ARG A 5 10.34 25.76 72.35
C ARG A 5 9.31 25.73 73.52
N CYS A 6 8.32 24.84 73.66
CA CYS A 6 7.93 23.58 73.01
C CYS A 6 6.67 23.03 73.76
N VAL A 7 6.11 21.91 73.27
CA VAL A 7 5.54 20.77 74.03
C VAL A 7 3.99 20.55 74.06
N ARG A 8 3.59 19.44 73.38
CA ARG A 8 2.60 18.37 73.68
C ARG A 8 1.11 18.44 73.26
N HIS A 9 0.80 17.55 72.31
CA HIS A 9 -0.37 16.64 72.17
C HIS A 9 -0.71 15.85 73.47
N PRO A 10 -1.92 15.25 73.69
CA PRO A 10 -2.57 14.34 72.73
C PRO A 10 -4.13 14.19 72.73
N GLY A 11 -4.62 13.71 71.56
CA GLY A 11 -5.66 12.70 71.34
C GLY A 11 -7.01 12.70 72.10
N ALA A 12 -8.12 12.71 71.34
CA ALA A 12 -9.18 11.70 71.42
C ALA A 12 -10.24 11.89 70.33
N ARG A 13 -10.76 10.76 69.84
CA ARG A 13 -11.79 10.61 68.80
C ARG A 13 -13.19 10.96 69.32
N ARG A 14 -14.06 11.46 68.43
CA ARG A 14 -15.45 11.03 68.13
C ARG A 14 -16.23 12.23 67.56
N SER A 15 -16.79 12.11 66.37
CA SER A 15 -17.96 12.90 65.99
C SER A 15 -19.01 12.00 65.35
N SER A 16 -20.18 12.11 65.94
CA SER A 16 -21.44 11.47 65.61
C SER A 16 -22.15 12.20 64.48
N ALA A 17 -22.97 11.42 63.78
CA ALA A 17 -24.09 11.75 62.91
C ALA A 17 -24.70 13.16 63.06
N HIS A 18 -25.07 13.76 61.92
CA HIS A 18 -26.45 14.18 61.62
C HIS A 18 -26.64 14.43 60.11
N CYS A 19 -27.69 13.81 59.57
CA CYS A 19 -28.29 14.06 58.25
C CYS A 19 -29.28 15.25 58.40
N PRO A 20 -29.77 15.90 57.31
CA PRO A 20 -30.95 15.34 56.65
C PRO A 20 -31.02 15.50 55.12
N ALA A 21 -31.96 14.73 54.59
CA ALA A 21 -32.34 14.46 53.22
C ALA A 21 -33.00 15.62 52.44
N HIS A 22 -33.02 15.46 51.11
CA HIS A 22 -34.12 15.62 50.13
C HIS A 22 -33.44 15.80 48.76
N SER A 23 -33.80 15.21 47.62
CA SER A 23 -34.93 14.38 47.18
C SER A 23 -34.62 13.93 45.75
N ALA A 24 -34.73 12.64 45.42
CA ALA A 24 -35.06 12.15 44.07
C ALA A 24 -35.32 10.63 44.11
N CYS A 25 -36.54 10.28 44.49
CA CYS A 25 -37.25 9.10 43.98
C CYS A 25 -37.48 9.33 42.47
N GLY A 26 -37.47 8.38 41.54
CA GLY A 26 -37.38 6.92 41.59
C GLY A 26 -37.79 6.43 40.18
N ALA A 27 -37.28 5.27 39.76
CA ALA A 27 -37.96 4.35 38.83
C ALA A 27 -37.07 3.11 38.62
N ILE A 28 -37.27 2.12 39.48
CA ILE A 28 -36.90 0.73 39.25
C ILE A 28 -37.99 0.13 38.36
N ALA A 29 -37.62 -0.42 37.21
CA ALA A 29 -38.47 -1.32 36.44
C ALA A 29 -37.71 -2.64 36.21
N ARG A 30 -38.23 -3.71 36.82
CA ARG A 30 -37.84 -5.11 36.64
C ARG A 30 -38.36 -5.62 35.29
N PHE A 31 -37.54 -6.35 34.53
CA PHE A 31 -37.97 -7.40 33.60
C PHE A 31 -36.85 -8.44 33.49
N ARG A 32 -36.87 -9.50 34.33
CA ARG A 32 -37.36 -10.86 34.04
C ARG A 32 -36.79 -11.52 32.78
N GLN A 33 -36.01 -12.57 33.05
CA GLN A 33 -35.63 -13.69 32.21
C GLN A 33 -36.58 -13.99 31.03
N TYR A 34 -36.01 -14.05 29.83
CA TYR A 34 -36.48 -14.92 28.76
C TYR A 34 -35.30 -15.65 28.14
N ARG A 35 -35.10 -16.91 28.57
CA ARG A 35 -34.49 -17.96 27.76
C ARG A 35 -35.44 -18.25 26.61
N LYS A 36 -35.02 -17.96 25.38
CA LYS A 36 -35.48 -18.64 24.16
C LYS A 36 -34.35 -18.63 23.14
N THR A 37 -33.64 -19.75 23.03
CA THR A 37 -33.15 -20.25 21.73
C THR A 37 -34.36 -20.37 20.79
N PRO A 38 -34.22 -20.00 19.51
CA PRO A 38 -34.06 -21.05 18.51
C PRO A 38 -33.21 -20.68 17.29
N ALA A 39 -32.98 -21.71 16.48
CA ALA A 39 -32.56 -21.70 15.09
C ALA A 39 -31.07 -21.48 14.80
N ARG A 40 -30.35 -22.61 14.82
CA ARG A 40 -29.28 -22.93 13.86
C ARG A 40 -29.70 -22.47 12.46
N GLN A 41 -29.03 -21.45 11.92
CA GLN A 41 -28.85 -21.38 10.47
C GLN A 41 -27.60 -22.19 10.16
N GLU A 42 -27.82 -23.42 9.73
CA GLU A 42 -26.84 -24.12 8.90
C GLU A 42 -26.59 -23.25 7.67
N VAL A 43 -25.41 -22.62 7.62
CA VAL A 43 -24.84 -22.19 6.34
C VAL A 43 -24.47 -23.47 5.63
N VAL A 44 -25.40 -23.97 4.81
CA VAL A 44 -25.11 -24.94 3.77
C VAL A 44 -24.05 -24.29 2.89
N LEU A 45 -22.80 -24.76 3.02
CA LEU A 45 -21.73 -24.50 2.08
C LEU A 45 -22.13 -25.11 0.75
N SER A 46 -22.92 -24.37 -0.05
CA SER A 46 -23.08 -24.66 -1.46
C SER A 46 -21.74 -24.43 -2.12
N ALA A 47 -21.04 -25.53 -2.42
CA ALA A 47 -19.81 -25.52 -3.19
C ALA A 47 -20.00 -24.68 -4.47
N PRO A 48 -19.08 -23.78 -4.82
CA PRO A 48 -19.20 -23.02 -6.05
C PRO A 48 -19.18 -23.96 -7.25
N ARG A 49 -20.26 -23.88 -8.05
CA ARG A 49 -20.42 -24.55 -9.34
C ARG A 49 -19.19 -24.29 -10.21
N LYS A 50 -18.42 -25.35 -10.48
CA LYS A 50 -17.33 -25.33 -11.44
C LYS A 50 -17.89 -25.22 -12.87
N GLY A 51 -17.66 -24.09 -13.52
CA GLY A 51 -17.75 -23.91 -14.98
C GLY A 51 -17.31 -22.50 -15.39
N PRO A 52 -16.70 -22.27 -16.58
CA PRO A 52 -16.37 -23.19 -17.66
C PRO A 52 -14.85 -23.18 -17.99
N ILE A 53 -14.01 -23.74 -17.12
CA ILE A 53 -12.61 -24.07 -17.50
C ILE A 53 -12.57 -25.42 -18.26
N ARG A 54 -13.64 -26.21 -18.25
CA ARG A 54 -13.70 -27.52 -18.91
C ARG A 54 -13.93 -27.48 -20.43
N GLU A 55 -14.34 -26.36 -21.01
CA GLU A 55 -14.54 -26.24 -22.47
C GLU A 55 -13.21 -26.00 -23.20
N THR A 56 -12.30 -25.24 -22.59
CA THR A 56 -10.98 -24.91 -23.16
C THR A 56 -10.03 -26.12 -23.13
N TRP A 57 -10.13 -26.96 -22.09
CA TRP A 57 -9.35 -28.20 -22.01
C TRP A 57 -9.87 -29.33 -22.93
N ARG A 58 -11.15 -29.31 -23.34
CA ARG A 58 -11.66 -30.27 -24.34
C ARG A 58 -11.24 -29.92 -25.77
N ARG A 59 -10.99 -28.65 -26.08
CA ARG A 59 -10.46 -28.22 -27.39
C ARG A 59 -8.96 -28.44 -27.57
N ILE A 60 -8.22 -28.62 -26.47
CA ILE A 60 -6.77 -28.91 -26.50
C ILE A 60 -6.49 -30.43 -26.53
N CYS A 61 -7.47 -31.28 -26.21
CA CYS A 61 -7.31 -32.75 -26.22
C CYS A 61 -7.86 -33.45 -27.47
N THR A 62 -8.03 -32.75 -28.59
CA THR A 62 -8.38 -33.38 -29.88
C THR A 62 -7.19 -33.40 -30.84
N SER A 63 -6.16 -34.15 -30.48
CA SER A 63 -5.31 -34.83 -31.47
C SER A 63 -4.44 -35.88 -30.78
N VAL A 64 -4.59 -37.13 -31.21
CA VAL A 64 -3.66 -38.26 -31.02
C VAL A 64 -3.78 -39.05 -29.70
N SER A 65 -4.82 -39.89 -29.64
CA SER A 65 -4.70 -41.35 -29.46
C SER A 65 -3.92 -41.94 -28.27
N LEU A 66 -4.24 -41.56 -27.03
CA LEU A 66 -3.79 -42.26 -25.82
C LEU A 66 -4.41 -43.67 -25.66
N GLU A 67 -5.64 -43.89 -26.11
CA GLU A 67 -6.33 -45.19 -26.01
C GLU A 67 -5.69 -46.28 -26.89
N ALA A 68 -5.20 -45.94 -28.08
CA ALA A 68 -4.57 -46.93 -28.97
C ALA A 68 -3.20 -47.41 -28.44
N ILE A 69 -2.50 -46.56 -27.67
CA ILE A 69 -1.22 -46.87 -27.05
C ILE A 69 -1.41 -47.83 -25.87
N LEU A 70 -2.46 -47.61 -25.06
CA LEU A 70 -2.77 -48.48 -23.92
C LEU A 70 -3.28 -49.86 -24.35
N ARG A 71 -4.09 -49.95 -25.42
CA ARG A 71 -4.58 -51.24 -25.93
C ARG A 71 -3.48 -52.11 -26.56
N ARG A 72 -2.47 -51.51 -27.20
CA ARG A 72 -1.32 -52.26 -27.77
C ARG A 72 -0.37 -52.82 -26.73
N ASN A 73 -0.16 -52.11 -25.61
CA ASN A 73 0.69 -52.59 -24.51
C ASN A 73 0.09 -53.80 -23.78
N TYR A 74 -1.24 -53.89 -23.68
CA TYR A 74 -1.91 -55.05 -23.06
C TYR A 74 -1.81 -56.34 -23.91
N SER A 75 -1.81 -56.21 -25.24
CA SER A 75 -1.60 -57.36 -26.14
C SER A 75 -0.16 -57.86 -26.20
N ALA A 76 0.83 -56.97 -26.04
CA ALA A 76 2.25 -57.33 -26.05
C ALA A 76 2.67 -58.08 -24.77
N GLN A 77 2.07 -57.78 -23.62
CA GLN A 77 2.34 -58.49 -22.37
C GLN A 77 1.79 -59.93 -22.34
N ARG A 78 0.80 -60.26 -23.17
CA ARG A 78 0.26 -61.64 -23.28
C ARG A 78 1.12 -62.57 -24.15
N ALA A 79 1.96 -62.03 -25.03
CA ALA A 79 2.82 -62.81 -25.92
C ALA A 79 4.12 -63.32 -25.23
N VAL A 80 4.48 -62.77 -24.06
CA VAL A 80 5.71 -63.13 -23.33
C VAL A 80 5.50 -64.34 -22.40
N LYS A 81 4.26 -64.82 -22.21
CA LYS A 81 3.95 -65.90 -21.25
C LYS A 81 3.83 -67.32 -21.85
N ARG A 82 4.19 -67.54 -23.11
CA ARG A 82 4.25 -68.89 -23.72
C ARG A 82 5.37 -68.99 -24.75
N GLY A 83 6.39 -69.81 -24.49
CA GLY A 83 7.22 -70.43 -25.54
C GLY A 83 8.69 -70.03 -25.58
N ASN A 84 9.54 -71.00 -25.26
CA ASN A 84 10.99 -71.12 -25.35
C ASN A 84 11.74 -70.37 -26.48
N GLY A 85 12.95 -69.90 -26.16
CA GLY A 85 14.06 -69.77 -27.12
C GLY A 85 14.91 -68.50 -26.94
N GLU A 86 16.19 -68.67 -26.61
CA GLU A 86 17.20 -67.60 -26.39
C GLU A 86 17.44 -66.67 -27.61
N GLY A 87 16.83 -66.93 -28.77
CA GLY A 87 16.87 -66.03 -29.94
C GLY A 87 15.89 -64.85 -29.93
N GLY A 88 14.92 -64.81 -28.99
CA GLY A 88 13.87 -63.78 -28.95
C GLY A 88 14.29 -62.45 -28.31
N VAL A 89 15.25 -62.49 -27.38
CA VAL A 89 15.61 -61.35 -26.52
C VAL A 89 16.42 -60.28 -27.29
N MET A 90 17.28 -60.70 -28.20
CA MET A 90 18.10 -59.81 -29.04
C MET A 90 17.29 -59.05 -30.12
N LYS A 91 16.28 -59.70 -30.73
CA LYS A 91 15.40 -59.04 -31.72
C LYS A 91 14.41 -58.07 -31.07
N ALA A 92 14.00 -58.31 -29.83
CA ALA A 92 13.16 -57.38 -29.05
C ALA A 92 13.93 -56.11 -28.66
N ALA A 93 15.21 -56.25 -28.24
CA ALA A 93 16.07 -55.13 -27.89
C ALA A 93 16.37 -54.20 -29.08
N GLN A 94 16.64 -54.75 -30.27
CA GLN A 94 16.86 -53.95 -31.49
C GLN A 94 15.60 -53.21 -31.95
N ARG A 95 14.41 -53.82 -31.82
CA ARG A 95 13.12 -53.17 -32.15
C ARG A 95 12.72 -52.09 -31.16
N MET A 96 13.02 -52.26 -29.87
CA MET A 96 12.88 -51.18 -28.87
C MET A 96 13.80 -49.99 -29.18
N GLY A 97 15.05 -50.25 -29.59
CA GLY A 97 16.01 -49.20 -29.92
C GLY A 97 15.67 -48.35 -31.15
N SER A 98 14.94 -48.90 -32.14
CA SER A 98 14.41 -48.11 -33.27
C SER A 98 13.14 -47.36 -32.90
N PHE A 99 12.28 -47.95 -32.06
CA PHE A 99 11.08 -47.32 -31.54
C PHE A 99 11.38 -46.09 -30.66
N PHE A 100 12.37 -46.19 -29.76
CA PHE A 100 12.83 -45.04 -28.96
C PHE A 100 13.49 -43.93 -29.80
N ARG A 101 14.15 -44.28 -30.92
CA ARG A 101 14.70 -43.29 -31.87
C ARG A 101 13.61 -42.62 -32.70
N ALA A 102 12.56 -43.33 -33.09
CA ALA A 102 11.41 -42.77 -33.77
C ALA A 102 10.57 -41.86 -32.84
N LEU A 103 10.39 -42.26 -31.58
CA LEU A 103 9.77 -41.44 -30.53
C LEU A 103 10.54 -40.15 -30.25
N ARG A 104 11.88 -40.17 -30.26
CA ARG A 104 12.70 -38.95 -30.13
C ARG A 104 12.57 -37.99 -31.32
N ARG A 105 12.23 -38.47 -32.52
CA ARG A 105 11.94 -37.61 -33.68
C ARG A 105 10.54 -37.00 -33.65
N LEU A 106 9.59 -37.71 -33.03
CA LEU A 106 8.21 -37.24 -32.79
C LEU A 106 8.09 -36.37 -31.53
N ALA A 107 9.08 -36.39 -30.65
CA ALA A 107 9.16 -35.59 -29.43
C ALA A 107 10.07 -34.35 -29.55
N ARG A 108 10.32 -33.85 -30.78
CA ARG A 108 10.69 -32.44 -30.93
C ARG A 108 9.42 -31.64 -30.70
N PRO A 109 9.38 -30.70 -29.73
CA PRO A 109 8.27 -29.76 -29.68
C PRO A 109 8.20 -29.08 -31.06
N PRO A 110 7.01 -28.87 -31.64
CA PRO A 110 6.91 -28.06 -32.84
C PRO A 110 7.62 -26.76 -32.53
N ALA A 111 8.56 -26.36 -33.40
CA ALA A 111 9.17 -25.05 -33.33
C ALA A 111 8.01 -24.08 -33.19
N GLU A 112 7.90 -23.50 -31.99
CA GLU A 112 6.90 -22.52 -31.64
C GLU A 112 7.07 -21.46 -32.73
N LEU A 113 6.13 -21.42 -33.67
CA LEU A 113 6.06 -20.35 -34.65
C LEU A 113 6.10 -19.10 -33.79
N LEU A 114 7.22 -18.39 -33.86
CA LEU A 114 7.46 -17.13 -33.18
C LEU A 114 6.33 -16.20 -33.61
N ALA A 115 5.23 -16.24 -32.88
CA ALA A 115 4.26 -15.17 -32.90
C ALA A 115 5.11 -13.93 -32.60
N PRO A 116 5.07 -12.89 -33.45
CA PRO A 116 5.85 -11.70 -33.20
C PRO A 116 5.50 -11.24 -31.79
N ALA A 117 6.49 -11.21 -30.91
CA ALA A 117 6.33 -10.73 -29.55
C ALA A 117 5.72 -9.33 -29.68
N VAL A 118 4.45 -9.20 -29.29
CA VAL A 118 3.80 -7.89 -29.24
C VAL A 118 4.74 -7.00 -28.42
N PRO A 119 5.25 -5.89 -28.98
CA PRO A 119 6.21 -5.07 -28.25
C PRO A 119 5.56 -4.67 -26.93
N ALA A 120 6.18 -5.08 -25.82
CA ALA A 120 5.63 -4.85 -24.50
C ALA A 120 5.51 -3.35 -24.30
N VAL A 121 4.28 -2.84 -24.17
CA VAL A 121 4.02 -1.43 -23.89
C VAL A 121 4.77 -1.08 -22.60
N PRO A 122 5.65 -0.05 -22.59
CA PRO A 122 6.40 0.28 -21.40
C PRO A 122 5.45 0.62 -20.24
N PRO A 123 5.78 0.21 -19.00
CA PRO A 123 4.88 0.40 -17.86
C PRO A 123 4.72 1.89 -17.54
N LYS A 124 3.47 2.33 -17.34
CA LYS A 124 3.15 3.63 -16.75
C LYS A 124 3.18 3.49 -15.23
N ILE A 125 4.25 3.97 -14.62
CA ILE A 125 4.42 3.93 -13.16
C ILE A 125 3.65 5.08 -12.51
N GLY A 126 2.74 4.74 -11.61
CA GLY A 126 2.13 5.66 -10.66
C GLY A 126 2.79 5.53 -9.29
N LEU A 127 3.04 6.66 -8.63
CA LEU A 127 3.58 6.71 -7.27
C LEU A 127 2.50 7.19 -6.29
N ALA A 128 2.21 6.41 -5.26
CA ALA A 128 1.22 6.74 -4.23
C ALA A 128 1.90 6.97 -2.88
N LEU A 129 1.79 8.18 -2.35
CA LEU A 129 2.44 8.61 -1.12
C LEU A 129 1.45 8.64 0.04
N GLY A 130 1.71 7.81 1.06
CA GLY A 130 0.90 7.76 2.27
C GLY A 130 1.06 8.98 3.18
N GLY A 131 0.15 9.08 4.16
CA GLY A 131 0.27 10.03 5.26
C GLY A 131 1.40 9.69 6.23
N GLY A 132 1.75 10.61 7.13
CA GLY A 132 2.81 10.35 8.11
C GLY A 132 3.35 11.52 8.92
N PHE A 133 2.72 12.71 8.84
CA PHE A 133 3.22 13.94 9.46
C PHE A 133 4.71 14.21 9.10
N ALA A 134 5.58 14.49 10.07
CA ALA A 134 7.01 14.75 9.84
C ALA A 134 7.70 13.62 9.08
N ARG A 135 7.26 12.37 9.27
CA ARG A 135 7.82 11.19 8.59
C ARG A 135 7.63 11.25 7.08
N GLY A 136 6.73 12.11 6.58
CA GLY A 136 6.57 12.42 5.16
C GLY A 136 7.85 12.92 4.48
N ILE A 137 8.84 13.42 5.22
CA ILE A 137 10.17 13.77 4.68
C ILE A 137 10.84 12.56 4.01
N ALA A 138 10.57 11.33 4.47
CA ALA A 138 11.11 10.12 3.85
C ALA A 138 10.65 9.94 2.39
N HIS A 139 9.49 10.48 2.00
CA HIS A 139 9.03 10.46 0.61
C HIS A 139 10.01 11.19 -0.32
N ALA A 140 10.63 12.28 0.15
CA ALA A 140 11.66 13.00 -0.62
C ALA A 140 12.90 12.13 -0.86
N GLY A 141 13.24 11.24 0.07
CA GLY A 141 14.35 10.29 -0.09
C GLY A 141 14.06 9.26 -1.18
N VAL A 142 12.82 8.78 -1.25
CA VAL A 142 12.36 7.89 -2.32
C VAL A 142 12.44 8.57 -3.67
N LEU A 143 11.90 9.79 -3.78
CA LEU A 143 11.91 10.58 -5.01
C LEU A 143 13.34 10.86 -5.49
N LYS A 144 14.26 11.20 -4.58
CA LYS A 144 15.67 11.41 -4.90
C LYS A 144 16.31 10.19 -5.56
N ILE A 145 16.09 9.00 -5.01
CA ILE A 145 16.63 7.77 -5.60
C ILE A 145 15.99 7.45 -6.95
N PHE A 146 14.70 7.73 -7.10
CA PHE A 146 14.01 7.52 -8.37
C PHE A 146 14.58 8.44 -9.46
N GLU A 147 14.83 9.72 -9.17
CA GLU A 147 15.48 10.64 -10.10
C GLU A 147 16.91 10.19 -10.47
N GLN A 148 17.72 9.85 -9.46
CA GLN A 148 19.11 9.40 -9.68
C GLN A 148 19.20 8.14 -10.54
N ASN A 149 18.18 7.29 -10.50
CA ASN A 149 18.12 6.04 -11.26
C ASN A 149 17.17 6.13 -12.47
N GLN A 150 16.74 7.34 -12.83
CA GLN A 150 15.89 7.61 -14.00
C GLN A 150 14.62 6.77 -14.04
N ILE A 151 14.00 6.51 -12.88
CA ILE A 151 12.72 5.81 -12.79
C ILE A 151 11.60 6.78 -13.18
N PRO A 152 10.90 6.57 -14.31
CA PRO A 152 9.88 7.51 -14.78
C PRO A 152 8.61 7.43 -13.91
N ILE A 153 8.16 8.56 -13.36
CA ILE A 153 6.88 8.68 -12.67
C ILE A 153 5.87 9.33 -13.63
N HIS A 154 4.81 8.60 -13.98
CA HIS A 154 3.80 9.03 -14.96
C HIS A 154 2.57 9.68 -14.33
N CYS A 155 2.32 9.37 -13.05
CA CYS A 155 1.37 10.08 -12.21
C CYS A 155 1.80 9.95 -10.75
N ILE A 156 1.42 10.91 -9.93
CA ILE A 156 1.72 10.89 -8.50
C ILE A 156 0.49 11.24 -7.69
N THR A 157 0.28 10.53 -6.60
CA THR A 157 -0.88 10.71 -5.73
C THR A 157 -0.46 10.80 -4.28
N GLY A 158 -1.19 11.56 -3.47
CA GLY A 158 -0.81 11.76 -2.09
C GLY A 158 -1.96 12.00 -1.12
N VAL A 159 -1.74 11.59 0.13
CA VAL A 159 -2.62 11.80 1.29
C VAL A 159 -1.83 12.50 2.39
N SER A 160 -2.45 13.49 3.05
CA SER A 160 -1.86 14.18 4.21
C SER A 160 -0.47 14.73 3.88
N ALA A 161 0.58 14.44 4.67
CA ALA A 161 1.96 14.80 4.35
C ALA A 161 2.41 14.33 2.94
N GLY A 162 1.94 13.17 2.48
CA GLY A 162 2.17 12.67 1.13
C GLY A 162 1.55 13.55 0.04
N SER A 163 0.43 14.23 0.31
CA SER A 163 -0.19 15.17 -0.65
C SER A 163 0.66 16.43 -0.87
N ILE A 164 1.31 16.92 0.19
CA ILE A 164 2.25 18.05 0.12
C ILE A 164 3.46 17.67 -0.74
N VAL A 165 4.08 16.51 -0.44
CA VAL A 165 5.25 16.03 -1.18
C VAL A 165 4.88 15.72 -2.64
N ALA A 166 3.75 15.05 -2.88
CA ALA A 166 3.26 14.75 -4.23
C ALA A 166 3.04 16.02 -5.05
N ALA A 167 2.37 17.02 -4.47
CA ALA A 167 2.12 18.28 -5.16
C ALA A 167 3.41 19.07 -5.42
N ALA A 168 4.32 19.12 -4.46
CA ALA A 168 5.61 19.80 -4.64
C ALA A 168 6.40 19.16 -5.78
N TYR A 169 6.53 17.84 -5.77
CA TYR A 169 7.21 17.10 -6.81
C TYR A 169 6.55 17.26 -8.18
N ALA A 170 5.23 17.08 -8.25
CA ALA A 170 4.45 17.26 -9.48
C ALA A 170 4.55 18.68 -10.05
N SER A 171 4.71 19.69 -9.19
CA SER A 171 4.90 21.07 -9.62
C SER A 171 6.29 21.35 -10.20
N GLY A 172 7.27 20.45 -9.97
CA GLY A 172 8.66 20.60 -10.40
C GLY A 172 9.63 21.01 -9.29
N ALA A 173 9.24 20.96 -8.02
CA ALA A 173 10.18 21.12 -6.91
C ALA A 173 11.07 19.87 -6.78
N THR A 174 12.37 20.09 -6.60
CA THR A 174 13.34 19.00 -6.46
C THR A 174 13.16 18.25 -5.14
N PRO A 175 13.53 16.96 -5.05
CA PRO A 175 13.49 16.22 -3.79
C PRO A 175 14.27 16.89 -2.66
N LEU A 176 15.37 17.59 -2.99
CA LEU A 176 16.17 18.32 -2.01
C LEU A 176 15.46 19.58 -1.49
N GLU A 177 14.75 20.33 -2.34
CA GLU A 177 13.92 21.45 -1.90
C GLU A 177 12.79 20.98 -0.99
N ILE A 178 12.12 19.87 -1.36
CA ILE A 178 11.06 19.25 -0.56
C ILE A 178 11.60 18.84 0.81
N ALA A 179 12.74 18.15 0.85
CA ALA A 179 13.38 17.74 2.09
C ALA A 179 13.74 18.94 2.96
N ARG A 180 14.37 19.97 2.39
CA ARG A 180 14.75 21.21 3.11
C ARG A 180 13.53 21.92 3.69
N ALA A 181 12.45 22.04 2.92
CA ALA A 181 11.21 22.64 3.39
C ALA A 181 10.60 21.83 4.54
N GLY A 182 10.63 20.49 4.45
CA GLY A 182 10.18 19.60 5.51
C GLY A 182 11.03 19.69 6.79
N CYS A 183 12.36 19.73 6.67
CA CYS A 183 13.26 19.89 7.83
C CYS A 183 13.10 21.25 8.52
N ALA A 184 12.86 22.31 7.74
CA ALA A 184 12.70 23.66 8.26
C ALA A 184 11.28 23.95 8.76
N MET A 185 10.32 23.05 8.49
CA MET A 185 8.92 23.24 8.82
C MET A 185 8.71 23.19 10.33
N ARG A 186 8.07 24.23 10.86
CA ARG A 186 7.59 24.26 12.24
C ARG A 186 6.08 24.11 12.24
N PHE A 187 5.52 23.59 13.33
CA PHE A 187 4.06 23.44 13.44
C PHE A 187 3.31 24.76 13.19
N GLY A 188 3.89 25.89 13.61
CA GLY A 188 3.34 27.23 13.42
C GLY A 188 3.26 27.72 11.96
N ASP A 189 3.98 27.09 11.03
CA ASP A 189 3.95 27.40 9.60
C ASP A 189 2.68 26.90 8.92
N VAL A 190 2.06 25.85 9.48
CA VAL A 190 0.88 25.21 8.90
C VAL A 190 -0.36 25.32 9.77
N GLY A 191 -0.17 25.47 11.09
CA GLY A 191 -1.23 25.49 12.08
C GLY A 191 -1.19 26.72 12.97
N ARG A 192 -2.36 27.22 13.34
CA ARG A 192 -2.54 28.19 14.42
C ARG A 192 -3.51 27.62 15.46
N TRP A 193 -3.09 27.57 16.73
CA TRP A 193 -3.97 27.17 17.81
C TRP A 193 -5.22 28.05 17.86
N SER A 194 -6.37 27.41 18.00
CA SER A 194 -7.69 28.03 18.04
C SER A 194 -8.60 27.21 18.97
N LEU A 195 -9.39 27.89 19.79
CA LEU A 195 -10.42 27.24 20.60
C LEU A 195 -11.68 27.11 19.73
N GLY A 196 -11.83 25.99 19.02
CA GLY A 196 -13.04 25.72 18.22
C GLY A 196 -13.62 24.34 18.52
N ARG A 197 -14.95 24.23 18.43
CA ARG A 197 -15.65 22.95 18.68
C ARG A 197 -15.30 21.84 17.69
N MET A 198 -14.79 22.20 16.51
CA MET A 198 -14.51 21.28 15.40
C MET A 198 -13.02 20.93 15.25
N GLY A 199 -12.15 21.43 16.12
CA GLY A 199 -10.69 21.26 16.02
C GLY A 199 -9.94 22.28 16.86
N PHE A 200 -8.66 22.00 17.14
CA PHE A 200 -7.82 22.88 17.96
C PHE A 200 -6.87 23.74 17.13
N VAL A 201 -6.76 23.47 15.83
CA VAL A 201 -5.77 24.11 14.96
C VAL A 201 -6.42 24.54 13.65
N ALA A 202 -6.34 25.83 13.36
CA ALA A 202 -6.74 26.42 12.10
C ALA A 202 -5.58 26.34 11.09
N SER A 203 -5.88 25.97 9.84
CA SER A 203 -4.90 25.58 8.81
C SER A 203 -4.70 26.62 7.70
N GLU A 204 -5.17 27.85 7.88
CA GLU A 204 -5.09 28.92 6.87
C GLU A 204 -3.64 29.28 6.52
N ARG A 205 -2.69 29.05 7.45
CA ARG A 205 -1.26 29.27 7.22
C ARG A 205 -0.65 28.27 6.23
N MET A 206 -1.25 27.09 6.07
CA MET A 206 -0.83 26.07 5.10
C MET A 206 -0.70 26.65 3.69
N LYS A 207 -1.59 27.57 3.30
CA LYS A 207 -1.53 28.22 1.99
C LYS A 207 -0.18 28.90 1.75
N LYS A 208 0.29 29.71 2.71
CA LYS A 208 1.58 30.43 2.61
C LYS A 208 2.78 29.48 2.59
N PHE A 209 2.68 28.37 3.32
CA PHE A 209 3.70 27.33 3.25
C PHE A 209 3.77 26.70 1.84
N LEU A 210 2.61 26.34 1.28
CA LEU A 210 2.52 25.77 -0.07
C LEU A 210 2.94 26.76 -1.17
N GLU A 211 2.60 28.04 -1.06
CA GLU A 211 3.04 29.09 -1.99
C GLU A 211 4.58 29.18 -2.10
N ARG A 212 5.30 28.91 -1.00
CA ARG A 212 6.78 28.90 -0.97
C ARG A 212 7.39 27.61 -1.53
N LEU A 213 6.67 26.50 -1.45
CA LEU A 213 7.16 25.17 -1.81
C LEU A 213 6.83 24.79 -3.26
N LEU A 214 5.58 25.04 -3.68
CA LEU A 214 5.07 24.65 -4.98
C LEU A 214 5.53 25.64 -6.06
N LYS A 215 5.81 25.13 -7.26
CA LYS A 215 6.15 25.95 -8.44
C LYS A 215 4.92 26.29 -9.31
N ASN A 216 3.88 25.47 -9.21
CA ASN A 216 2.59 25.61 -9.90
C ASN A 216 1.45 25.36 -8.90
N TYR A 217 0.30 25.98 -9.11
CA TYR A 217 -0.81 25.98 -8.13
C TYR A 217 -2.10 25.35 -8.66
N ARG A 218 -2.15 24.95 -9.93
CA ARG A 218 -3.30 24.25 -10.51
C ARG A 218 -2.94 22.84 -10.96
N PHE A 219 -3.89 21.91 -10.90
CA PHE A 219 -3.65 20.51 -11.29
C PHE A 219 -3.22 20.38 -12.76
N GLU A 220 -3.82 21.17 -13.64
CA GLU A 220 -3.54 21.17 -15.08
C GLU A 220 -2.17 21.76 -15.46
N GLU A 221 -1.52 22.48 -14.53
CA GLU A 221 -0.19 23.09 -14.72
C GLU A 221 0.95 22.20 -14.20
N MET A 222 0.62 21.07 -13.57
CA MET A 222 1.61 20.16 -13.01
C MET A 222 2.41 19.45 -14.12
N GLN A 223 3.71 19.29 -13.91
CA GLN A 223 4.61 18.57 -14.83
C GLN A 223 4.29 17.07 -14.85
N ILE A 224 3.77 16.54 -13.74
CA ILE A 224 3.32 15.16 -13.59
C ILE A 224 1.86 15.21 -13.14
N PRO A 225 0.94 14.42 -13.76
CA PRO A 225 -0.43 14.31 -13.29
C PRO A 225 -0.52 14.02 -11.79
N LEU A 226 -1.13 14.96 -11.05
CA LEU A 226 -1.28 14.92 -9.60
C LEU A 226 -2.68 14.47 -9.20
N GLY A 227 -2.77 13.61 -8.19
CA GLY A 227 -4.00 13.30 -7.47
C GLY A 227 -3.87 13.55 -5.96
N VAL A 228 -4.85 14.21 -5.37
CA VAL A 228 -4.92 14.44 -3.92
C VAL A 228 -6.19 13.83 -3.38
N LEU A 229 -6.10 13.09 -2.28
CA LEU A 229 -7.25 12.43 -1.67
C LEU A 229 -7.60 13.06 -0.31
N ALA A 230 -8.89 13.39 -0.13
CA ALA A 230 -9.48 13.75 1.15
C ALA A 230 -10.65 12.80 1.48
N THR A 231 -11.23 12.94 2.66
CA THR A 231 -12.41 12.16 3.08
C THR A 231 -13.57 13.08 3.35
N ASP A 232 -14.74 12.79 2.78
CA ASP A 232 -15.99 13.46 3.19
C ASP A 232 -16.40 12.96 4.57
N LEU A 233 -16.41 13.86 5.55
CA LEU A 233 -16.67 13.52 6.95
C LEU A 233 -18.10 13.02 7.17
N ALA A 234 -19.07 13.44 6.35
CA ALA A 234 -20.46 13.05 6.53
C ALA A 234 -20.72 11.62 6.06
N SER A 235 -20.18 11.26 4.89
CA SER A 235 -20.41 9.95 4.26
C SER A 235 -19.31 8.92 4.54
N GLY A 236 -18.12 9.36 4.93
CA GLY A 236 -16.91 8.55 4.99
C GLY A 236 -16.32 8.23 3.61
N ALA A 237 -16.89 8.76 2.52
CA ALA A 237 -16.46 8.44 1.16
C ALA A 237 -15.15 9.15 0.80
N PRO A 238 -14.27 8.50 0.01
CA PRO A 238 -13.10 9.14 -0.56
C PRO A 238 -13.50 10.26 -1.53
N VAL A 239 -12.83 11.39 -1.45
CA VAL A 239 -12.96 12.52 -2.38
C VAL A 239 -11.61 12.73 -3.07
N ALA A 240 -11.55 12.37 -4.35
CA ALA A 240 -10.35 12.50 -5.17
C ALA A 240 -10.37 13.80 -5.97
N PHE A 241 -9.30 14.57 -5.85
CA PHE A 241 -9.05 15.78 -6.62
C PHE A 241 -7.93 15.53 -7.62
N HIS A 242 -8.17 15.79 -8.90
CA HIS A 242 -7.18 15.64 -9.96
C HIS A 242 -7.62 16.39 -11.24
N GLY A 243 -6.67 16.58 -12.16
CA GLY A 243 -6.92 17.00 -13.54
C GLY A 243 -7.20 18.50 -13.74
N SER A 244 -7.93 19.16 -12.83
CA SER A 244 -8.14 20.61 -12.93
C SER A 244 -8.43 21.28 -11.58
N GLY A 245 -8.15 22.58 -11.50
CA GLY A 245 -8.50 23.43 -10.36
C GLY A 245 -7.34 23.71 -9.41
N ASP A 246 -7.61 24.51 -8.37
CA ASP A 246 -6.64 24.88 -7.36
C ASP A 246 -6.22 23.69 -6.47
N VAL A 247 -4.92 23.60 -6.14
CA VAL A 247 -4.39 22.53 -5.29
C VAL A 247 -4.37 22.85 -3.80
N PHE A 248 -4.49 24.13 -3.39
CA PHE A 248 -4.41 24.50 -1.97
C PHE A 248 -5.57 23.91 -1.17
N LEU A 249 -6.82 24.02 -1.66
CA LEU A 249 -7.97 23.47 -0.95
C LEU A 249 -7.89 21.93 -0.78
N PRO A 250 -7.61 21.14 -1.84
CA PRO A 250 -7.43 19.69 -1.73
C PRO A 250 -6.32 19.28 -0.76
N ILE A 251 -5.14 19.91 -0.84
CA ILE A 251 -4.02 19.60 0.06
C ILE A 251 -4.40 19.95 1.50
N ARG A 252 -4.99 21.13 1.73
CA ARG A 252 -5.44 21.55 3.06
C ARG A 252 -6.48 20.61 3.65
N ALA A 253 -7.43 20.15 2.84
CA ALA A 253 -8.42 19.15 3.24
C ALA A 253 -7.76 17.80 3.55
N SER A 254 -6.85 17.35 2.69
CA SER A 254 -6.08 16.11 2.87
C SER A 254 -5.20 16.13 4.13
N CYS A 255 -4.78 17.30 4.61
CA CYS A 255 -4.02 17.48 5.85
C CYS A 255 -4.89 17.80 7.08
N ALA A 256 -6.21 17.85 6.96
CA ALA A 256 -7.12 18.20 8.05
C ALA A 256 -7.34 17.01 9.01
N TYR A 257 -6.27 16.64 9.74
CA TYR A 257 -6.26 15.48 10.63
C TYR A 257 -7.27 15.64 11.78
N PRO A 258 -8.24 14.71 11.95
CA PRO A 258 -9.28 14.85 12.96
C PRO A 258 -8.74 14.90 14.38
N GLY A 259 -9.34 15.77 15.21
CA GLY A 259 -8.89 16.00 16.59
C GLY A 259 -7.68 16.93 16.71
N LEU A 260 -7.06 17.34 15.60
CA LEU A 260 -6.00 18.35 15.58
C LEU A 260 -6.41 19.56 14.75
N PHE A 261 -6.65 19.37 13.45
CA PHE A 261 -7.02 20.42 12.52
C PHE A 261 -8.53 20.54 12.34
N HIS A 262 -9.01 21.76 12.07
CA HIS A 262 -10.41 21.95 11.66
C HIS A 262 -10.70 21.27 10.32
N PRO A 263 -11.86 20.60 10.18
CA PRO A 263 -12.35 20.14 8.90
C PRO A 263 -12.49 21.29 7.90
N VAL A 264 -12.23 21.00 6.64
CA VAL A 264 -12.25 21.98 5.54
C VAL A 264 -13.59 21.93 4.84
N ARG A 265 -14.31 23.06 4.79
CA ARG A 265 -15.54 23.18 4.00
C ARG A 265 -15.19 23.25 2.52
N TRP A 266 -15.87 22.43 1.71
CA TRP A 266 -15.84 22.47 0.26
C TRP A 266 -17.26 22.27 -0.25
N ASP A 267 -17.86 23.36 -0.73
CA ASP A 267 -19.28 23.41 -1.09
C ASP A 267 -20.18 22.90 0.06
N SER A 268 -21.07 21.94 -0.18
CA SER A 268 -21.93 21.33 0.84
C SER A 268 -21.23 20.28 1.71
N ARG A 269 -19.95 19.98 1.44
CA ARG A 269 -19.19 18.91 2.11
C ARG A 269 -18.28 19.48 3.19
N LEU A 270 -18.01 18.63 4.17
CA LEU A 270 -17.03 18.90 5.20
C LEU A 270 -15.93 17.83 5.09
N LEU A 271 -14.73 18.25 4.72
CA LEU A 271 -13.63 17.36 4.39
C LEU A 271 -12.64 17.25 5.55
N VAL A 272 -12.12 16.04 5.74
CA VAL A 272 -11.01 15.73 6.66
C VAL A 272 -9.91 14.98 5.92
N ASP A 273 -8.82 14.69 6.64
CA ASP A 273 -7.68 13.96 6.12
C ASP A 273 -8.09 12.70 5.32
N GLY A 274 -7.45 12.51 4.16
CA GLY A 274 -7.70 11.39 3.26
C GLY A 274 -7.44 10.03 3.90
N ALA A 275 -6.56 9.98 4.90
CA ALA A 275 -6.19 8.75 5.59
C ALA A 275 -7.34 8.13 6.40
N MET A 276 -8.47 8.82 6.54
CA MET A 276 -9.70 8.27 7.14
C MET A 276 -10.45 7.31 6.20
N SER A 277 -10.31 7.49 4.89
CA SER A 277 -10.93 6.61 3.88
C SER A 277 -9.91 5.70 3.20
N MET A 278 -8.70 6.21 2.94
CA MET A 278 -7.62 5.44 2.32
C MET A 278 -6.28 6.05 2.70
N GLU A 279 -5.47 5.29 3.43
CA GLU A 279 -4.15 5.73 3.93
C GLU A 279 -3.16 6.05 2.80
N ILE A 280 -3.16 5.21 1.75
CA ILE A 280 -2.32 5.36 0.57
C ILE A 280 -3.19 5.36 -0.68
N PRO A 281 -3.20 6.43 -1.49
CA PRO A 281 -4.14 6.60 -2.60
C PRO A 281 -3.75 5.79 -3.86
N ALA A 282 -3.36 4.52 -3.70
CA ALA A 282 -2.96 3.62 -4.80
C ALA A 282 -4.03 3.48 -5.89
N ARG A 283 -5.30 3.41 -5.46
CA ARG A 283 -6.44 3.38 -6.38
C ARG A 283 -6.53 4.62 -7.25
N LEU A 284 -6.22 5.79 -6.70
CA LEU A 284 -6.23 7.04 -7.46
C LEU A 284 -5.11 7.03 -8.52
N ALA A 285 -3.94 6.47 -8.21
CA ALA A 285 -2.88 6.32 -9.20
C ALA A 285 -3.32 5.44 -10.39
N ARG A 286 -4.08 4.36 -10.13
CA ARG A 286 -4.72 3.54 -11.19
C ARG A 286 -5.69 4.34 -12.04
N LEU A 287 -6.56 5.14 -11.40
CA LEU A 287 -7.52 6.00 -12.09
C LEU A 287 -6.84 7.06 -12.98
N LEU A 288 -5.64 7.51 -12.59
CA LEU A 288 -4.80 8.40 -13.40
C LEU A 288 -4.04 7.69 -14.53
N GLY A 289 -4.27 6.40 -14.74
CA GLY A 289 -3.72 5.63 -15.88
C GLY A 289 -2.44 4.85 -15.59
N ALA A 290 -2.07 4.66 -14.33
CA ALA A 290 -0.91 3.84 -13.97
C ALA A 290 -1.16 2.34 -14.24
N THR A 291 -0.28 1.73 -15.03
CA THR A 291 -0.27 0.27 -15.24
C THR A 291 0.58 -0.46 -14.19
N ARG A 292 1.51 0.24 -13.54
CA ARG A 292 2.20 -0.22 -12.33
C ARG A 292 2.09 0.82 -11.23
N VAL A 293 1.78 0.43 -10.00
CA VAL A 293 1.68 1.34 -8.84
C VAL A 293 2.69 0.96 -7.78
N ILE A 294 3.49 1.96 -7.39
CA ILE A 294 4.39 1.90 -6.24
C ILE A 294 3.75 2.70 -5.10
N SER A 295 3.58 2.07 -3.94
CA SER A 295 3.03 2.71 -2.75
C SER A 295 4.14 2.92 -1.72
N VAL A 296 4.29 4.15 -1.22
CA VAL A 296 5.23 4.47 -0.14
C VAL A 296 4.47 4.53 1.18
N HIS A 297 4.68 3.51 2.02
CA HIS A 297 3.99 3.32 3.29
C HIS A 297 4.90 3.73 4.45
N LEU A 298 4.40 4.61 5.33
CA LEU A 298 5.14 5.09 6.51
C LEU A 298 4.52 4.48 7.78
N PRO A 299 4.90 3.24 8.14
CA PRO A 299 4.22 2.47 9.18
C PRO A 299 4.17 3.23 10.51
N ALA A 300 3.02 3.18 11.17
CA ALA A 300 2.83 3.84 12.46
C ALA A 300 3.65 3.21 13.60
N ASN A 301 4.32 4.05 14.39
CA ASN A 301 4.91 3.64 15.67
C ASN A 301 3.80 3.44 16.69
N GLY A 302 3.50 2.19 17.07
CA GLY A 302 2.42 1.91 18.02
C GLY A 302 2.60 0.68 18.90
N ALA A 303 3.69 -0.07 18.76
CA ALA A 303 3.99 -1.16 19.67
C ALA A 303 4.86 -0.61 20.83
N GLY A 304 4.24 -0.32 21.97
CA GLY A 304 4.97 -0.21 23.26
C GLY A 304 4.70 1.03 24.13
N THR A 305 4.23 2.16 23.58
CA THR A 305 3.99 3.38 24.36
C THR A 305 2.51 3.65 24.58
N LEU A 306 2.12 3.85 25.84
CA LEU A 306 0.76 4.23 26.20
C LEU A 306 0.50 5.71 25.84
N PRO A 307 -0.68 6.05 25.28
CA PRO A 307 -1.03 7.43 25.01
C PRO A 307 -1.18 8.23 26.32
N SER A 308 -0.66 9.45 26.31
CA SER A 308 -0.63 10.38 27.46
C SER A 308 -1.62 11.54 27.35
N ASN A 309 -2.23 11.75 26.17
CA ASN A 309 -3.17 12.83 25.92
C ASN A 309 -4.22 12.44 24.87
N VAL A 310 -5.30 13.23 24.76
CA VAL A 310 -6.44 12.93 23.88
C VAL A 310 -6.03 12.81 22.41
N PHE A 311 -5.08 13.63 21.94
CA PHE A 311 -4.60 13.55 20.57
C PHE A 311 -3.86 12.23 20.32
N GLN A 312 -3.00 11.80 21.25
CA GLN A 312 -2.32 10.50 21.15
C GLN A 312 -3.31 9.33 21.18
N VAL A 313 -4.39 9.41 21.98
CA VAL A 313 -5.47 8.41 21.98
C VAL A 313 -6.13 8.33 20.60
N VAL A 314 -6.58 9.48 20.08
CA VAL A 314 -7.26 9.56 18.77
C VAL A 314 -6.34 9.07 17.64
N ASN A 315 -5.10 9.54 17.61
CA ASN A 315 -4.09 9.12 16.64
C ASN A 315 -3.85 7.60 16.71
N ARG A 316 -3.72 7.04 17.91
CA ARG A 316 -3.55 5.59 18.08
C ARG A 316 -4.77 4.80 17.58
N CYS A 317 -5.99 5.27 17.84
CA CYS A 317 -7.20 4.66 17.31
C CYS A 317 -7.19 4.63 15.77
N PHE A 318 -6.83 5.75 15.12
CA PHE A 318 -6.74 5.80 13.66
C PHE A 318 -5.66 4.88 13.10
N GLN A 319 -4.49 4.80 13.72
CA GLN A 319 -3.43 3.85 13.33
C GLN A 319 -3.89 2.38 13.44
N ILE A 320 -4.65 2.06 14.50
CA ILE A 320 -5.21 0.70 14.66
C ILE A 320 -6.21 0.42 13.53
N LEU A 321 -7.09 1.37 13.21
CA LEU A 321 -8.05 1.20 12.12
C LEU A 321 -7.35 1.07 10.76
N GLN A 322 -6.37 1.92 10.48
CA GLN A 322 -5.58 1.90 9.24
C GLN A 322 -4.92 0.55 8.99
N SER A 323 -4.27 -0.02 10.01
CA SER A 323 -3.66 -1.36 9.89
C SER A 323 -4.67 -2.50 9.65
N ARG A 324 -5.95 -2.30 10.00
CA ARG A 324 -7.03 -3.25 9.68
C ARG A 324 -7.59 -3.07 8.28
N THR A 325 -7.51 -1.87 7.72
CA THR A 325 -8.01 -1.51 6.39
C THR A 325 -6.94 -1.56 5.30
N GLU A 326 -5.71 -1.95 5.65
CA GLU A 326 -4.53 -1.93 4.80
C GLU A 326 -4.69 -2.74 3.50
N GLU A 327 -5.44 -3.85 3.57
CA GLU A 327 -5.71 -4.71 2.42
C GLU A 327 -6.38 -3.94 1.27
N SER A 328 -7.21 -2.94 1.58
CA SER A 328 -7.97 -2.18 0.57
C SER A 328 -7.08 -1.51 -0.47
N TRP A 329 -6.07 -0.74 -0.07
CA TRP A 329 -5.17 -0.05 -0.99
C TRP A 329 -4.05 -0.96 -1.51
N ARG A 330 -3.71 -2.03 -0.79
CA ARG A 330 -2.72 -3.01 -1.24
C ARG A 330 -3.16 -3.75 -2.49
N THR A 331 -4.46 -3.98 -2.68
CA THR A 331 -4.98 -4.61 -3.92
C THR A 331 -4.66 -3.82 -5.19
N ASP A 332 -4.52 -2.49 -5.08
CA ASP A 332 -4.20 -1.61 -6.20
C ASP A 332 -2.68 -1.39 -6.38
N THR A 333 -1.85 -1.98 -5.52
CA THR A 333 -0.39 -1.75 -5.45
C THR A 333 0.40 -2.94 -6.02
N ASP A 334 1.40 -2.68 -6.87
CA ASP A 334 2.33 -3.74 -7.33
C ASP A 334 3.56 -3.88 -6.42
N LEU A 335 4.03 -2.76 -5.85
CA LEU A 335 5.21 -2.73 -4.99
C LEU A 335 5.00 -1.75 -3.84
N VAL A 336 5.30 -2.20 -2.62
CA VAL A 336 5.31 -1.34 -1.43
C VAL A 336 6.74 -1.02 -1.05
N ILE A 337 7.04 0.26 -0.90
CA ILE A 337 8.29 0.76 -0.30
C ILE A 337 7.94 1.22 1.11
N SER A 338 8.60 0.63 2.11
CA SER A 338 8.38 0.97 3.53
C SER A 338 9.68 1.51 4.14
N PRO A 339 9.89 2.83 4.15
CA PRO A 339 11.00 3.43 4.87
C PRO A 339 11.00 3.08 6.36
N GLU A 340 12.17 2.71 6.89
CA GLU A 340 12.37 2.45 8.32
C GLU A 340 12.35 3.76 9.11
N VAL A 341 11.16 4.17 9.52
CA VAL A 341 10.91 5.38 10.33
C VAL A 341 10.46 5.03 11.75
N ASN A 342 10.74 3.81 12.18
CA ASN A 342 10.38 3.30 13.48
C ASN A 342 11.16 4.05 14.57
N GLY A 343 10.49 4.40 15.67
CA GLY A 343 11.05 5.23 16.75
C GLY A 343 11.03 6.75 16.51
N ILE A 344 10.79 7.22 15.28
CA ILE A 344 10.66 8.66 14.99
C ILE A 344 9.24 9.12 15.30
N HIS A 345 9.12 10.16 16.14
CA HIS A 345 7.83 10.72 16.53
C HIS A 345 7.17 11.49 15.38
N TRP A 346 5.86 11.65 15.42
CA TRP A 346 5.09 12.22 14.30
C TRP A 346 5.38 13.70 14.05
N ASP A 347 5.85 14.45 15.06
CA ASP A 347 6.21 15.87 14.98
C ASP A 347 7.73 16.13 14.94
N ALA A 348 8.54 15.07 14.75
CA ALA A 348 10.00 15.16 14.76
C ALA A 348 10.56 15.71 13.43
N PHE A 349 10.20 16.94 13.08
CA PHE A 349 10.69 17.62 11.86
C PHE A 349 12.22 17.82 11.88
N ASP A 350 12.82 17.92 13.07
CA ASP A 350 14.27 18.04 13.27
C ASP A 350 15.04 16.76 12.85
N CYS A 351 14.37 15.59 12.80
CA CYS A 351 14.95 14.32 12.32
C CYS A 351 14.98 14.21 10.78
N GLY A 352 14.83 15.32 10.07
CA GLY A 352 14.72 15.34 8.62
C GLY A 352 15.86 14.63 7.85
N PRO A 353 17.15 14.78 8.23
CA PRO A 353 18.24 14.03 7.59
C PRO A 353 18.11 12.51 7.72
N GLU A 354 17.68 12.02 8.90
CA GLU A 354 17.47 10.59 9.15
C GLU A 354 16.29 10.07 8.33
N LEU A 355 15.18 10.82 8.31
CA LEU A 355 14.00 10.49 7.52
C LEU A 355 14.30 10.44 6.02
N LEU A 356 15.05 11.43 5.51
CA LEU A 356 15.51 11.44 4.13
C LEU A 356 16.32 10.18 3.83
N LYS A 357 17.25 9.81 4.74
CA LYS A 357 18.09 8.63 4.56
C LYS A 357 17.31 7.32 4.61
N ALA A 358 16.29 7.23 5.46
CA ALA A 358 15.40 6.07 5.53
C ALA A 358 14.65 5.87 4.20
N GLY A 359 14.17 6.96 3.61
CA GLY A 359 13.55 6.96 2.29
C GLY A 359 14.49 6.50 1.18
N GLU A 360 15.72 7.04 1.15
CA GLU A 360 16.74 6.62 0.20
C GLU A 360 17.04 5.12 0.29
N THR A 361 17.27 4.63 1.51
CA THR A 361 17.63 3.23 1.76
C THR A 361 16.55 2.27 1.31
N ALA A 362 15.28 2.59 1.62
CA ALA A 362 14.14 1.78 1.19
C ALA A 362 13.97 1.79 -0.34
N ALA A 363 14.16 2.94 -0.98
CA ALA A 363 14.07 3.04 -2.44
C ALA A 363 15.19 2.27 -3.15
N ILE A 364 16.44 2.36 -2.67
CA ILE A 364 17.58 1.58 -3.20
C ILE A 364 17.27 0.08 -3.14
N SER A 365 16.69 -0.38 -2.04
CA SER A 365 16.33 -1.78 -1.84
C SER A 365 15.22 -2.25 -2.81
N ALA A 366 14.37 -1.33 -3.27
CA ALA A 366 13.29 -1.59 -4.20
C ALA A 366 13.70 -1.53 -5.69
N LEU A 367 14.83 -0.87 -6.02
CA LEU A 367 15.29 -0.69 -7.41
C LEU A 367 15.36 -2.00 -8.21
N PRO A 368 15.90 -3.13 -7.70
CA PRO A 368 15.96 -4.36 -8.47
C PRO A 368 14.58 -4.90 -8.86
N ALA A 369 13.55 -4.68 -8.04
CA ALA A 369 12.19 -5.08 -8.34
C ALA A 369 11.54 -4.18 -9.41
N ILE A 370 11.78 -2.86 -9.31
CA ILE A 370 11.27 -1.87 -10.26
C ILE A 370 11.92 -2.06 -11.64
N GLN A 371 13.23 -2.30 -11.68
CA GLN A 371 13.98 -2.49 -12.94
C GLN A 371 13.48 -3.69 -13.75
N ARG A 372 12.96 -4.73 -13.10
CA ARG A 372 12.37 -5.91 -13.77
C ARG A 372 11.09 -5.59 -14.55
N TRP A 373 10.47 -4.43 -14.33
CA TRP A 373 9.29 -4.02 -15.08
C TRP A 373 9.62 -3.47 -16.45
N PHE A 374 10.86 -3.04 -16.66
CA PHE A 374 11.32 -2.51 -17.94
C PHE A 374 11.88 -3.66 -18.79
N PRO A 375 11.61 -3.68 -20.10
CA PRO A 375 12.25 -4.63 -21.00
C PRO A 375 13.77 -4.46 -20.89
N GLN A 376 14.50 -5.56 -20.69
CA GLN A 376 15.96 -5.50 -20.84
C GLN A 376 16.27 -5.14 -22.29
N ALA A 377 17.15 -4.16 -22.48
CA ALA A 377 17.71 -3.91 -23.81
C ALA A 377 18.30 -5.22 -24.32
N ALA A 378 17.91 -5.64 -25.52
CA ALA A 378 18.56 -6.77 -26.17
C ALA A 378 20.07 -6.51 -26.20
N PRO A 379 20.93 -7.49 -25.88
CA PRO A 379 22.36 -7.30 -26.02
C PRO A 379 22.65 -6.85 -27.45
N ALA A 380 23.48 -5.80 -27.59
CA ALA A 380 23.92 -5.32 -28.89
C ALA A 380 24.43 -6.52 -29.70
N PRO A 381 24.04 -6.67 -30.98
CA PRO A 381 24.56 -7.74 -31.80
C PRO A 381 26.09 -7.66 -31.76
N ALA A 382 26.72 -8.73 -31.30
CA ALA A 382 28.17 -8.83 -31.27
C ALA A 382 28.67 -8.50 -32.67
N GLU A 383 29.45 -7.42 -32.80
CA GLU A 383 30.16 -7.12 -34.03
C GLU A 383 30.98 -8.37 -34.39
N LEU A 384 30.54 -9.06 -35.44
CA LEU A 384 31.32 -10.09 -36.09
C LEU A 384 32.59 -9.44 -36.60
N MET A 385 33.66 -9.53 -35.82
CA MET A 385 35.00 -9.19 -36.26
C MET A 385 35.30 -10.00 -37.53
N PRO A 386 35.62 -9.35 -38.67
CA PRO A 386 35.93 -10.06 -39.90
C PRO A 386 37.13 -10.97 -39.67
N GLY A 387 36.94 -12.24 -40.03
CA GLY A 387 37.81 -13.35 -39.68
C GLY A 387 39.26 -13.17 -40.11
N SER A 388 40.17 -13.58 -39.22
CA SER A 388 41.53 -13.93 -39.56
C SER A 388 41.51 -15.16 -40.48
N ILE A 389 41.87 -14.96 -41.75
CA ILE A 389 42.20 -16.03 -42.68
C ILE A 389 43.51 -16.68 -42.19
N PRO A 390 43.56 -17.98 -41.88
CA PRO A 390 44.83 -18.65 -41.60
C PRO A 390 45.63 -18.83 -42.90
N ALA A 391 46.90 -18.45 -42.85
CA ALA A 391 47.89 -18.65 -43.90
C ALA A 391 48.43 -20.08 -43.93
#